data_AF-S2Z3S7-F1
#
_entry.id   AF-S2Z3S7-F1
#
_cell.length_a   1.000
_cell.length_b   1.000
_cell.length_c   1.000
_cell.angle_alpha   90.00
_cell.angle_beta   90.00
_cell.angle_gamma   90.00
#
_symmetry.space_group_name_H-M   'P 1'
#
loop_
_entity.id
_entity.type
_entity.pdbx_description
1 polymer ?
#
loop_
_entity_poly.entity_id
_entity_poly.type
_entity_poly.pdbx_seq_one_letter_code
_entity_poly.pdbx_strand_id
1 'polypeptide(L)'
;MTFERFTAHARKAVVTAQEQARQLRHTHIDTEHVLLGLLDVPDGTAAKVLYRLGYDKETARADVTAVAEPGSAELTGHIPFAPRAKKTLELALREAQQLQHSHVGTEHILLALVREGEGIGAQVLAERINPVGKIRAAVLAAVEGSQDVPAGPWPAGTPATEDTVSTASALAGGAPVGSHHLLEAMLQAENSMAARVLRELGVDPDAVAAKIDELDPETTTDANPEETAARRMEIRVVDDEVHLILRDPETVTIAKRVAELSNGPIQGAGPVAGLFVPLWRSANQLLLQIQGMLEPGPEAEDGSAAGRVAKAVRTVLAPRLRR
;
A
#
# COMPACT_ATOMS: atom_id res chain seq x y z
N MET A 1 -8.33 11.79 16.84
CA MET A 1 -8.78 10.42 16.48
C MET A 1 -7.59 9.70 15.90
N THR A 2 -7.26 8.52 16.40
CA THR A 2 -6.13 7.74 15.88
C THR A 2 -6.63 6.90 14.69
N PHE A 3 -6.05 7.09 13.51
CA PHE A 3 -6.45 6.43 12.25
C PHE A 3 -5.87 5.01 12.08
N GLU A 4 -5.34 4.41 13.14
CA GLU A 4 -4.69 3.08 13.12
C GLU A 4 -5.60 1.98 12.57
N ARG A 5 -6.92 2.09 12.79
CA ARG A 5 -7.91 1.09 12.33
C ARG A 5 -8.40 1.28 10.90
N PHE A 6 -7.99 2.35 10.21
CA PHE A 6 -8.41 2.62 8.83
C PHE A 6 -7.55 1.81 7.86
N THR A 7 -8.10 1.34 6.74
CA THR A 7 -7.30 0.71 5.69
C THR A 7 -6.42 1.74 4.97
N ALA A 8 -5.45 1.29 4.15
CA ALA A 8 -4.62 2.19 3.35
C ALA A 8 -5.48 3.09 2.43
N HIS A 9 -6.47 2.52 1.74
CA HIS A 9 -7.41 3.27 0.90
C HIS A 9 -8.28 4.25 1.70
N ALA A 10 -8.75 3.87 2.89
CA ALA A 10 -9.53 4.76 3.73
C ALA A 10 -8.70 5.92 4.29
N ARG A 11 -7.45 5.67 4.71
CA ARG A 11 -6.51 6.74 5.10
C ARG A 11 -6.23 7.68 3.94
N LYS A 12 -5.98 7.13 2.74
CA LYS A 12 -5.79 7.92 1.52
C LYS A 12 -7.00 8.81 1.26
N ALA A 13 -8.23 8.28 1.29
CA ALA A 13 -9.44 9.07 1.07
C ALA A 13 -9.60 10.24 2.06
N VAL A 14 -9.28 10.00 3.35
CA VAL A 14 -9.33 11.04 4.39
C VAL A 14 -8.25 12.12 4.17
N VAL A 15 -7.03 11.72 3.81
CA VAL A 15 -5.97 12.67 3.46
C VAL A 15 -6.35 13.47 2.22
N THR A 16 -6.90 12.82 1.20
CA THR A 16 -7.33 13.49 -0.02
C THR A 16 -8.49 14.45 0.22
N ALA A 17 -9.38 14.19 1.18
CA ALA A 17 -10.42 15.14 1.58
C ALA A 17 -9.83 16.49 2.04
N GLN A 18 -8.66 16.49 2.68
CA GLN A 18 -7.95 17.74 3.02
C GLN A 18 -7.54 18.52 1.78
N GLU A 19 -7.05 17.83 0.75
CA GLU A 19 -6.67 18.45 -0.52
C GLU A 19 -7.89 19.00 -1.26
N GLN A 20 -9.03 18.30 -1.22
CA GLN A 20 -10.29 18.81 -1.78
C GLN A 20 -10.75 20.09 -1.07
N ALA A 21 -10.64 20.17 0.27
CA ALA A 21 -10.95 21.39 1.01
C ALA A 21 -10.03 22.56 0.63
N ARG A 22 -8.75 22.29 0.35
CA ARG A 22 -7.82 23.32 -0.17
C ARG A 22 -8.22 23.81 -1.55
N GLN A 23 -8.55 22.91 -2.46
CA GLN A 23 -8.96 23.25 -3.82
C GLN A 23 -10.24 24.10 -3.85
N LEU A 24 -11.18 23.82 -2.96
CA LEU A 24 -12.41 24.60 -2.78
C LEU A 24 -12.23 25.84 -1.88
N ARG A 25 -11.03 26.07 -1.34
CA ARG A 25 -10.69 27.18 -0.43
C ARG A 25 -11.51 27.20 0.86
N HIS A 26 -11.95 26.04 1.34
CA HIS A 26 -12.72 25.89 2.58
C HIS A 26 -11.82 25.74 3.81
N THR A 27 -12.14 26.48 4.87
CA THR A 27 -11.36 26.50 6.12
C THR A 27 -11.53 25.25 6.98
N HIS A 28 -12.46 24.36 6.62
CA HIS A 28 -12.76 23.11 7.32
C HIS A 28 -12.98 21.98 6.33
N ILE A 29 -12.56 20.77 6.71
CA ILE A 29 -12.89 19.55 5.97
C ILE A 29 -14.28 19.09 6.39
N ASP A 30 -15.27 19.36 5.54
CA ASP A 30 -16.66 18.90 5.68
C ASP A 30 -17.02 17.72 4.76
N THR A 31 -18.27 17.23 4.82
CA THR A 31 -18.77 16.00 4.21
C THR A 31 -18.59 15.90 2.69
N GLU A 32 -18.68 17.01 1.96
CA GLU A 32 -18.47 17.08 0.51
C GLU A 32 -17.01 16.81 0.13
N HIS A 33 -16.06 17.21 0.95
CA HIS A 33 -14.66 16.89 0.74
C HIS A 33 -14.38 15.42 1.02
N VAL A 34 -15.06 14.84 2.02
CA VAL A 34 -14.98 13.40 2.30
C VAL A 34 -15.51 12.60 1.11
N LEU A 35 -16.64 13.02 0.52
CA LEU A 35 -17.17 12.41 -0.71
C LEU A 35 -16.17 12.49 -1.87
N LEU A 36 -15.66 13.68 -2.15
CA LEU A 36 -14.67 13.87 -3.23
C LEU A 36 -13.38 13.09 -2.97
N GLY A 37 -12.93 13.02 -1.71
CA GLY A 37 -11.79 12.23 -1.29
C GLY A 37 -11.99 10.72 -1.46
N LEU A 38 -13.21 10.20 -1.21
CA LEU A 38 -13.55 8.81 -1.51
C LEU A 38 -13.50 8.51 -3.01
N LEU A 39 -14.00 9.42 -3.85
CA LEU A 39 -13.99 9.30 -5.30
C LEU A 39 -12.59 9.48 -5.92
N ASP A 40 -11.64 10.05 -5.16
CA ASP A 40 -10.24 10.19 -5.57
C ASP A 40 -9.36 8.98 -5.20
N VAL A 41 -9.99 7.90 -4.71
CA VAL A 41 -9.37 6.60 -4.50
C VAL A 41 -10.09 5.59 -5.40
N PRO A 42 -9.76 5.54 -6.71
CA PRO A 42 -10.53 4.75 -7.70
C PRO A 42 -10.55 3.25 -7.40
N ASP A 43 -9.50 2.74 -6.73
CA ASP A 43 -9.42 1.34 -6.30
C ASP A 43 -10.25 1.02 -5.06
N GLY A 44 -10.74 2.05 -4.35
CA GLY A 44 -11.59 1.91 -3.18
C GLY A 44 -12.99 1.41 -3.53
N THR A 45 -13.55 0.58 -2.66
CA THR A 45 -14.91 0.03 -2.81
C THR A 45 -15.96 1.14 -2.94
N ALA A 46 -15.81 2.25 -2.21
CA ALA A 46 -16.73 3.39 -2.33
C ALA A 46 -16.77 3.98 -3.75
N ALA A 47 -15.61 4.25 -4.34
CA ALA A 47 -15.51 4.81 -5.69
C ALA A 47 -16.09 3.85 -6.73
N LYS A 48 -15.74 2.55 -6.63
CA LYS A 48 -16.27 1.50 -7.52
C LYS A 48 -17.79 1.37 -7.43
N VAL A 49 -18.36 1.43 -6.22
CA VAL A 49 -19.81 1.37 -6.02
C VAL A 49 -20.50 2.58 -6.62
N LEU A 50 -20.02 3.79 -6.33
CA LEU A 50 -20.61 5.02 -6.88
C LEU A 50 -20.52 5.07 -8.40
N TYR A 51 -19.37 4.67 -8.98
CA TYR A 51 -19.19 4.59 -10.42
C TYR A 51 -20.18 3.62 -11.09
N ARG A 52 -20.40 2.43 -10.51
CA ARG A 52 -21.41 1.47 -11.01
C ARG A 52 -22.84 1.99 -10.93
N LEU A 53 -23.11 2.90 -9.99
CA LEU A 53 -24.39 3.60 -9.87
C LEU A 53 -24.48 4.84 -10.78
N GLY A 54 -23.49 5.05 -11.66
CA GLY A 54 -23.45 6.17 -12.60
C GLY A 54 -23.01 7.49 -11.96
N TYR A 55 -22.31 7.44 -10.82
CA TYR A 55 -21.84 8.63 -10.12
C TYR A 55 -20.32 8.65 -9.98
N ASP A 56 -19.67 9.44 -10.83
CA ASP A 56 -18.22 9.59 -10.88
C ASP A 56 -17.73 10.88 -10.20
N LYS A 57 -16.40 11.02 -10.12
CA LYS A 57 -15.73 12.17 -9.50
C LYS A 57 -16.06 13.49 -10.19
N GLU A 58 -16.12 13.50 -11.52
CA GLU A 58 -16.33 14.73 -12.28
C GLU A 58 -17.75 15.27 -12.04
N THR A 59 -18.74 14.37 -12.09
CA THR A 59 -20.14 14.68 -11.78
C THR A 59 -20.27 15.14 -10.33
N ALA A 60 -19.66 14.43 -9.38
CA ALA A 60 -19.69 14.83 -7.97
C ALA A 60 -19.05 16.20 -7.72
N ARG A 61 -17.95 16.51 -8.40
CA ARG A 61 -17.31 17.83 -8.29
C ARG A 61 -18.22 18.94 -8.82
N ALA A 62 -18.90 18.71 -9.96
CA ALA A 62 -19.85 19.66 -10.51
C ALA A 62 -21.02 19.90 -9.54
N ASP A 63 -21.59 18.83 -8.97
CA ASP A 63 -22.71 18.92 -8.01
C ASP A 63 -22.32 19.65 -6.73
N VAL A 64 -21.16 19.29 -6.16
CA VAL A 64 -20.65 19.96 -4.97
C VAL A 64 -20.41 21.44 -5.24
N THR A 65 -19.82 21.80 -6.39
CA THR A 65 -19.57 23.21 -6.74
C THR A 65 -20.86 23.99 -6.97
N ALA A 66 -21.94 23.33 -7.41
CA ALA A 66 -23.24 23.96 -7.61
C ALA A 66 -23.96 24.31 -6.29
N VAL A 67 -23.65 23.59 -5.20
CA VAL A 67 -24.33 23.73 -3.90
C VAL A 67 -23.44 24.41 -2.86
N ALA A 68 -22.13 24.15 -2.88
CA ALA A 68 -21.19 24.71 -1.92
C ALA A 68 -20.87 26.17 -2.24
N GLU A 69 -20.85 27.01 -1.20
CA GLU A 69 -20.42 28.39 -1.34
C GLU A 69 -18.92 28.47 -1.63
N PRO A 70 -18.46 29.37 -2.52
CA PRO A 70 -17.03 29.52 -2.78
C PRO A 70 -16.25 29.90 -1.52
N GLY A 71 -15.17 29.17 -1.24
CA GLY A 71 -14.24 29.52 -0.16
C GLY A 71 -13.50 30.83 -0.43
N SER A 72 -13.25 31.60 0.63
CA SER A 72 -12.69 32.96 0.54
C SER A 72 -11.25 33.10 1.04
N ALA A 73 -10.60 32.00 1.45
CA ALA A 73 -9.31 32.06 2.15
C ALA A 73 -8.14 31.48 1.34
N GLU A 74 -6.98 32.14 1.40
CA GLU A 74 -5.68 31.50 1.15
C GLU A 74 -5.29 30.71 2.40
N LEU A 75 -5.27 29.38 2.28
CA LEU A 75 -5.10 28.49 3.43
C LEU A 75 -3.65 28.03 3.54
N THR A 76 -2.92 28.58 4.52
CA THR A 76 -1.61 28.06 4.93
C THR A 76 -1.75 27.25 6.23
N GLY A 77 -1.33 25.99 6.23
CA GLY A 77 -1.28 25.15 7.44
C GLY A 77 -2.28 23.98 7.48
N HIS A 78 -2.56 23.50 8.70
CA HIS A 78 -3.44 22.35 8.97
C HIS A 78 -4.92 22.76 8.94
N ILE A 79 -5.73 22.05 8.16
CA ILE A 79 -7.19 22.29 8.05
C ILE A 79 -7.92 21.30 8.97
N PRO A 80 -8.68 21.77 9.98
CA PRO A 80 -9.41 20.89 10.87
C PRO A 80 -10.68 20.31 10.21
N PHE A 81 -11.14 19.16 10.70
CA PHE A 81 -12.45 18.63 10.32
C PHE A 81 -13.61 19.43 10.93
N ALA A 82 -14.65 19.65 10.14
CA ALA A 82 -15.93 20.15 10.62
C ALA A 82 -16.63 19.11 11.53
N PRO A 83 -17.57 19.53 12.41
CA PRO A 83 -18.28 18.61 13.30
C PRO A 83 -18.98 17.46 12.56
N ARG A 84 -19.60 17.73 11.40
CA ARG A 84 -20.29 16.70 10.61
C ARG A 84 -19.33 15.69 10.01
N ALA A 85 -18.23 16.12 9.40
CA ALA A 85 -17.22 15.21 8.90
C ALA A 85 -16.59 14.34 10.01
N LYS A 86 -16.35 14.89 11.22
CA LYS A 86 -15.92 14.09 12.38
C LYS A 86 -16.96 13.02 12.72
N LYS A 87 -18.23 13.41 12.81
CA LYS A 87 -19.35 12.48 13.04
C LYS A 87 -19.42 11.40 11.97
N THR A 88 -19.22 11.73 10.68
CA THR A 88 -19.14 10.75 9.59
C THR A 88 -18.03 9.72 9.83
N LEU A 89 -16.82 10.16 10.22
CA LEU A 89 -15.72 9.23 10.49
C LEU A 89 -15.98 8.36 11.74
N GLU A 90 -16.62 8.90 12.77
CA GLU A 90 -17.06 8.14 13.95
C GLU A 90 -18.15 7.11 13.60
N LEU A 91 -19.09 7.47 12.73
CA LEU A 91 -20.11 6.57 12.21
C LEU A 91 -19.50 5.47 11.33
N ALA A 92 -18.42 5.74 10.58
CA ALA A 92 -17.75 4.74 9.77
C ALA A 92 -17.18 3.60 10.61
N LEU A 93 -16.69 3.91 11.82
CA LEU A 93 -16.27 2.89 12.78
C LEU A 93 -17.45 2.00 13.21
N ARG A 94 -18.63 2.58 13.42
CA ARG A 94 -19.84 1.82 13.77
C ARG A 94 -20.33 0.96 12.62
N GLU A 95 -20.28 1.44 11.39
CA GLU A 95 -20.62 0.63 10.20
C GLU A 95 -19.67 -0.56 10.08
N ALA A 96 -18.36 -0.37 10.27
CA ALA A 96 -17.39 -1.47 10.27
C ALA A 96 -17.68 -2.51 11.35
N GLN A 97 -18.01 -2.08 12.57
CA GLN A 97 -18.40 -2.99 13.65
C GLN A 97 -19.71 -3.73 13.35
N GLN A 98 -20.71 -3.06 12.77
CA GLN A 98 -21.99 -3.66 12.41
C GLN A 98 -21.83 -4.73 11.31
N LEU A 99 -20.89 -4.52 10.39
CA LEU A 99 -20.52 -5.49 9.36
C LEU A 99 -19.46 -6.50 9.83
N GLN A 100 -19.09 -6.49 11.12
CA GLN A 100 -18.08 -7.37 11.71
C GLN A 100 -16.69 -7.28 11.04
N HIS A 101 -16.36 -6.15 10.43
CA HIS A 101 -15.05 -5.89 9.86
C HIS A 101 -14.07 -5.35 10.90
N SER A 102 -12.84 -5.86 10.88
CA SER A 102 -11.77 -5.49 11.82
C SER A 102 -11.22 -4.07 11.55
N HIS A 103 -11.28 -3.62 10.30
CA HIS A 103 -10.76 -2.36 9.81
C HIS A 103 -11.84 -1.50 9.14
N VAL A 104 -11.64 -0.18 9.17
CA VAL A 104 -12.50 0.80 8.50
C VAL A 104 -12.00 1.05 7.09
N GLY A 105 -12.68 0.49 6.10
CA GLY A 105 -12.47 0.76 4.67
C GLY A 105 -13.33 1.90 4.10
N THR A 106 -13.15 2.18 2.81
CA THR A 106 -13.83 3.29 2.10
C THR A 106 -15.35 3.14 2.06
N GLU A 107 -15.83 1.91 1.95
CA GLU A 107 -17.24 1.52 1.96
C GLU A 107 -17.93 1.89 3.27
N HIS A 108 -17.24 1.77 4.41
CA HIS A 108 -17.78 2.17 5.71
C HIS A 108 -17.92 3.68 5.81
N ILE A 109 -16.96 4.43 5.27
CA ILE A 109 -17.03 5.90 5.23
C ILE A 109 -18.19 6.34 4.33
N LEU A 110 -18.40 5.68 3.18
CA LEU A 110 -19.54 5.96 2.30
C LEU A 110 -20.89 5.66 2.98
N LEU A 111 -21.01 4.51 3.65
CA LEU A 111 -22.22 4.16 4.41
C LEU A 111 -22.49 5.16 5.53
N ALA A 112 -21.44 5.60 6.22
CA ALA A 112 -21.53 6.58 7.28
C ALA A 112 -21.88 7.98 6.78
N LEU A 113 -21.40 8.37 5.60
CA LEU A 113 -21.74 9.64 4.95
C LEU A 113 -23.24 9.69 4.64
N VAL A 114 -23.76 8.62 4.03
CA VAL A 114 -25.21 8.46 3.76
C VAL A 114 -26.03 8.46 5.05
N ARG A 115 -25.51 7.84 6.12
CA ARG A 115 -26.19 7.78 7.43
C ARG A 115 -26.16 9.11 8.19
N GLU A 116 -25.14 9.94 8.00
CA GLU A 116 -25.07 11.28 8.57
C GLU A 116 -26.18 12.15 7.97
N GLY A 117 -26.35 12.10 6.64
CA GLY A 117 -27.56 12.50 5.93
C GLY A 117 -27.84 13.99 5.79
N GLU A 118 -27.13 14.87 6.49
CA GLU A 118 -27.42 16.30 6.54
C GLU A 118 -26.37 17.17 5.85
N GLY A 119 -25.14 16.66 5.67
CA GLY A 119 -24.07 17.40 4.98
C GLY A 119 -24.22 17.43 3.46
N ILE A 120 -23.56 18.39 2.81
CA ILE A 120 -23.57 18.57 1.34
C ILE A 120 -23.20 17.26 0.63
N GLY A 121 -22.22 16.51 1.14
CA GLY A 121 -21.82 15.22 0.57
C GLY A 121 -22.96 14.18 0.57
N ALA A 122 -23.81 14.18 1.59
CA ALA A 122 -24.98 13.31 1.63
C ALA A 122 -26.12 13.82 0.72
N GLN A 123 -26.31 15.14 0.65
CA GLN A 123 -27.32 15.77 -0.19
C GLN A 123 -27.09 15.48 -1.67
N VAL A 124 -25.88 15.73 -2.19
CA VAL A 124 -25.57 15.50 -3.62
C VAL A 124 -25.67 14.01 -3.98
N LEU A 125 -25.32 13.11 -3.05
CA LEU A 125 -25.53 11.66 -3.22
C LEU A 125 -27.02 11.31 -3.31
N ALA A 126 -27.85 11.87 -2.42
CA ALA A 126 -29.29 11.58 -2.39
C ALA A 126 -30.02 12.13 -3.64
N GLU A 127 -29.57 13.27 -4.16
CA GLU A 127 -30.11 13.88 -5.36
C GLU A 127 -29.78 13.08 -6.63
N ARG A 128 -28.59 12.49 -6.69
CA ARG A 128 -28.13 11.69 -7.83
C ARG A 128 -28.57 10.23 -7.76
N ILE A 129 -28.58 9.64 -6.57
CA ILE A 129 -28.87 8.23 -6.33
C ILE A 129 -30.11 8.12 -5.44
N ASN A 130 -31.28 8.06 -6.06
CA ASN A 130 -32.57 7.92 -5.38
C ASN A 130 -33.24 6.56 -5.67
N PRO A 131 -33.75 5.83 -4.65
CA PRO A 131 -33.57 6.07 -3.22
C PRO A 131 -32.12 5.89 -2.77
N VAL A 132 -31.69 6.71 -1.80
CA VAL A 132 -30.32 6.68 -1.24
C VAL A 132 -29.96 5.30 -0.65
N GLY A 133 -30.97 4.50 -0.28
CA GLY A 133 -30.81 3.11 0.12
C GLY A 133 -30.16 2.20 -0.94
N LYS A 134 -30.21 2.58 -2.23
CA LYS A 134 -29.46 1.89 -3.31
C LYS A 134 -27.96 1.86 -3.05
N ILE A 135 -27.40 2.92 -2.44
CA ILE A 135 -25.97 2.97 -2.10
C ILE A 135 -25.65 1.88 -1.07
N ARG A 136 -26.45 1.78 0.00
CA ARG A 136 -26.26 0.72 1.01
C ARG A 136 -26.40 -0.67 0.39
N ALA A 137 -27.42 -0.91 -0.43
CA ALA A 137 -27.60 -2.19 -1.10
C ALA A 137 -26.41 -2.54 -2.02
N ALA A 138 -25.91 -1.58 -2.80
CA ALA A 138 -24.77 -1.77 -3.69
C ALA A 138 -23.45 -1.99 -2.92
N VAL A 139 -23.26 -1.29 -1.80
CA VAL A 139 -22.12 -1.53 -0.90
C VAL A 139 -22.19 -2.93 -0.30
N LEU A 140 -23.34 -3.36 0.23
CA LEU A 140 -23.49 -4.70 0.79
C LEU A 140 -23.27 -5.77 -0.27
N ALA A 141 -23.84 -5.62 -1.46
CA ALA A 141 -23.59 -6.53 -2.58
C ALA A 141 -22.12 -6.53 -3.03
N ALA A 142 -21.44 -5.38 -2.98
CA ALA A 142 -20.02 -5.29 -3.29
C ALA A 142 -19.15 -5.97 -2.22
N VAL A 143 -19.52 -5.88 -0.94
CA VAL A 143 -18.86 -6.53 0.20
C VAL A 143 -19.15 -8.04 0.22
N GLU A 144 -20.36 -8.47 -0.11
CA GLU A 144 -20.75 -9.88 -0.21
C GLU A 144 -20.14 -10.55 -1.46
N GLY A 145 -20.09 -9.83 -2.58
CA GLY A 145 -19.38 -10.24 -3.80
C GLY A 145 -17.85 -10.13 -3.69
N SER A 146 -17.37 -9.33 -2.73
CA SER A 146 -15.98 -9.32 -2.24
C SER A 146 -15.87 -10.01 -0.89
N GLN A 147 -16.55 -11.15 -0.72
CA GLN A 147 -16.03 -12.14 0.21
C GLN A 147 -14.64 -12.57 -0.31
N ASP A 148 -13.63 -11.74 -0.02
CA ASP A 148 -12.55 -12.23 0.79
C ASP A 148 -13.26 -12.99 1.91
N VAL A 149 -13.32 -14.31 1.75
CA VAL A 149 -13.30 -15.20 2.90
C VAL A 149 -12.30 -14.51 3.81
N PRO A 150 -12.68 -13.98 5.00
CA PRO A 150 -11.64 -13.56 5.93
C PRO A 150 -10.73 -14.76 5.92
N ALA A 151 -9.46 -14.59 5.57
CA ALA A 151 -8.51 -15.64 5.80
C ALA A 151 -8.64 -15.87 7.30
N GLY A 152 -9.51 -16.81 7.68
CA GLY A 152 -9.49 -17.42 8.98
C GLY A 152 -8.03 -17.75 9.13
N PRO A 153 -7.41 -17.35 10.26
CA PRO A 153 -5.97 -17.44 10.43
C PRO A 153 -5.52 -18.73 9.77
N TRP A 154 -4.63 -18.60 8.77
CA TRP A 154 -4.21 -19.71 7.91
C TRP A 154 -4.21 -20.96 8.78
N PRO A 155 -5.01 -21.99 8.44
CA PRO A 155 -5.20 -23.13 9.34
C PRO A 155 -3.83 -23.56 9.84
N ALA A 156 -3.69 -23.69 11.17
CA ALA A 156 -2.40 -23.75 11.84
C ALA A 156 -1.42 -24.59 11.01
N GLY A 157 -0.41 -23.90 10.46
CA GLY A 157 0.55 -24.52 9.57
C GLY A 157 1.28 -25.64 10.30
N THR A 158 1.69 -26.67 9.56
CA THR A 158 2.70 -27.56 10.12
C THR A 158 4.01 -26.77 10.33
N PRO A 159 4.96 -27.23 11.16
CA PRO A 159 6.27 -26.58 11.27
C PRO A 159 6.95 -26.36 9.91
N ALA A 160 6.77 -27.29 8.97
CA ALA A 160 7.29 -27.15 7.60
C ALA A 160 6.63 -25.99 6.83
N THR A 161 5.34 -25.76 7.03
CA THR A 161 4.60 -24.63 6.43
C THR A 161 5.05 -23.30 7.04
N GLU A 162 5.21 -23.25 8.37
CA GLU A 162 5.69 -22.06 9.07
C GLU A 162 7.12 -21.68 8.65
N ASP A 163 8.03 -22.66 8.59
CA ASP A 163 9.39 -22.48 8.09
C ASP A 163 9.39 -21.98 6.63
N THR A 164 8.51 -22.53 5.78
CA THR A 164 8.39 -22.13 4.36
C THR A 164 7.93 -20.68 4.24
N VAL A 165 6.87 -20.28 4.95
CA VAL A 165 6.36 -18.90 4.90
C VAL A 165 7.37 -17.91 5.46
N SER A 166 8.04 -18.26 6.56
CA SER A 166 9.12 -17.46 7.14
C SER A 166 10.27 -17.27 6.16
N THR A 167 10.70 -18.36 5.50
CA THR A 167 11.76 -18.32 4.49
C THR A 167 11.35 -17.50 3.26
N ALA A 168 10.13 -17.68 2.75
CA ALA A 168 9.62 -16.93 1.61
C ALA A 168 9.55 -15.42 1.90
N SER A 169 9.12 -15.03 3.10
CA SER A 169 9.13 -13.65 3.56
C SER A 169 10.54 -13.06 3.62
N ALA A 170 11.50 -13.85 4.13
CA ALA A 170 12.90 -13.44 4.17
C ALA A 170 13.51 -13.29 2.75
N LEU A 171 13.16 -14.18 1.83
CA LEU A 171 13.56 -14.10 0.41
C LEU A 171 12.99 -12.87 -0.28
N ALA A 172 11.75 -12.47 0.05
CA ALA A 172 11.11 -11.28 -0.49
C ALA A 172 11.73 -9.96 0.02
N GLY A 173 12.58 -10.00 1.05
CA GLY A 173 13.34 -8.81 1.49
C GLY A 173 12.49 -7.63 1.94
N GLY A 174 11.26 -7.89 2.39
CA GLY A 174 10.29 -6.85 2.79
C GLY A 174 9.29 -6.46 1.70
N ALA A 175 9.42 -6.98 0.48
CA ALA A 175 8.41 -6.88 -0.56
C ALA A 175 7.28 -7.91 -0.35
N PRO A 176 6.13 -7.76 -1.04
CA PRO A 176 5.09 -8.80 -1.06
C PRO A 176 5.65 -10.17 -1.47
N VAL A 177 5.20 -11.22 -0.79
CA VAL A 177 5.64 -12.59 -1.08
C VAL A 177 4.97 -13.10 -2.36
N GLY A 178 5.68 -13.02 -3.50
CA GLY A 178 5.30 -13.66 -4.76
C GLY A 178 5.37 -15.20 -4.75
N SER A 179 4.78 -15.83 -5.76
CA SER A 179 4.71 -17.29 -5.90
C SER A 179 6.09 -17.96 -6.05
N HIS A 180 7.03 -17.26 -6.69
CA HIS A 180 8.41 -17.71 -6.86
C HIS A 180 9.16 -17.79 -5.51
N HIS A 181 8.94 -16.85 -4.59
CA HIS A 181 9.52 -16.91 -3.24
C HIS A 181 9.00 -18.12 -2.46
N LEU A 182 7.71 -18.45 -2.60
CA LEU A 182 7.13 -19.65 -1.99
C LEU A 182 7.74 -20.92 -2.58
N LEU A 183 7.90 -20.98 -3.90
CA LEU A 183 8.52 -22.11 -4.58
C LEU A 183 9.97 -22.33 -4.14
N GLU A 184 10.78 -21.28 -4.12
CA GLU A 184 12.16 -21.33 -3.62
C GLU A 184 12.20 -21.79 -2.15
N ALA A 185 11.35 -21.22 -1.29
CA ALA A 185 11.27 -21.63 0.11
C ALA A 185 10.86 -23.09 0.28
N MET A 186 9.90 -23.59 -0.51
CA MET A 186 9.48 -25.00 -0.48
C MET A 186 10.62 -25.94 -0.87
N LEU A 187 11.45 -25.57 -1.85
CA LEU A 187 12.60 -26.37 -2.30
C LEU A 187 13.75 -26.37 -1.27
N GLN A 188 13.93 -25.26 -0.55
CA GLN A 188 14.94 -25.12 0.51
C GLN A 188 14.53 -25.82 1.82
N ALA A 189 13.24 -26.10 2.03
CA ALA A 189 12.75 -26.83 3.20
C ALA A 189 13.06 -28.34 3.11
N GLU A 190 14.33 -28.72 3.29
CA GLU A 190 14.92 -30.05 2.97
C GLU A 190 14.13 -31.26 3.51
N ASN A 191 13.42 -31.10 4.64
CA ASN A 191 12.66 -32.15 5.31
C ASN A 191 11.14 -32.08 5.09
N SER A 192 10.66 -31.11 4.30
CA SER A 192 9.24 -30.98 4.00
C SER A 192 8.78 -32.04 2.98
N MET A 193 7.49 -32.38 3.04
CA MET A 193 6.89 -33.27 2.04
C MET A 193 6.99 -32.68 0.63
N ALA A 194 6.80 -31.36 0.48
CA ALA A 194 6.92 -30.67 -0.79
C ALA A 194 8.32 -30.81 -1.39
N ALA A 195 9.37 -30.52 -0.62
CA ALA A 195 10.76 -30.68 -1.08
C ALA A 195 11.08 -32.12 -1.50
N ARG A 196 10.62 -33.11 -0.73
CA ARG A 196 10.83 -34.53 -1.05
C ARG A 196 10.18 -34.92 -2.36
N VAL A 197 8.91 -34.57 -2.54
CA VAL A 197 8.17 -34.84 -3.79
C VAL A 197 8.85 -34.17 -4.98
N LEU A 198 9.22 -32.89 -4.86
CA LEU A 198 9.88 -32.16 -5.94
C LEU A 198 11.23 -32.80 -6.32
N ARG A 199 12.05 -33.22 -5.34
CA ARG A 199 13.31 -33.92 -5.60
C ARG A 199 13.13 -35.30 -6.22
N GLU A 200 12.13 -36.07 -5.76
CA GLU A 200 11.80 -37.37 -6.37
C GLU A 200 11.32 -37.22 -7.82
N LEU A 201 10.68 -36.09 -8.16
CA LEU A 201 10.35 -35.73 -9.54
C LEU A 201 11.55 -35.18 -10.34
N GLY A 202 12.74 -35.09 -9.75
CA GLY A 202 13.97 -34.62 -10.40
C GLY A 202 14.11 -33.10 -10.45
N VAL A 203 13.36 -32.35 -9.64
CA VAL A 203 13.47 -30.89 -9.55
C VAL A 203 14.69 -30.51 -8.71
N ASP A 204 15.69 -29.91 -9.35
CA ASP A 204 16.88 -29.36 -8.70
C ASP A 204 16.60 -27.92 -8.21
N PRO A 205 16.69 -27.63 -6.89
CA PRO A 205 16.50 -26.30 -6.34
C PRO A 205 17.33 -25.20 -7.01
N ASP A 206 18.58 -25.48 -7.32
CA ASP A 206 19.50 -24.48 -7.87
C ASP A 206 19.14 -24.16 -9.33
N ALA A 207 18.71 -25.18 -10.08
CA ALA A 207 18.21 -25.01 -11.44
C ALA A 207 16.90 -24.21 -11.48
N VAL A 208 16.01 -24.40 -10.50
CA VAL A 208 14.77 -23.61 -10.38
C VAL A 208 15.09 -22.15 -10.08
N ALA A 209 15.98 -21.87 -9.13
CA ALA A 209 16.39 -20.50 -8.80
C ALA A 209 17.00 -19.79 -10.03
N ALA A 210 17.86 -20.48 -10.78
CA ALA A 210 18.41 -19.95 -12.02
C ALA A 210 17.34 -19.71 -13.11
N LYS A 211 16.32 -20.56 -13.19
CA LYS A 211 15.23 -20.39 -14.16
C LYS A 211 14.28 -19.25 -13.79
N ILE A 212 14.03 -19.02 -12.50
CA ILE A 212 13.29 -17.86 -12.00
C ILE A 212 14.00 -16.57 -12.39
N ASP A 213 15.34 -16.52 -12.27
CA ASP A 213 16.15 -15.37 -12.70
C ASP A 213 16.03 -15.11 -14.20
N GLU A 214 15.90 -16.16 -15.01
CA GLU A 214 15.80 -16.05 -16.48
C GLU A 214 14.41 -15.62 -16.96
N LEU A 215 13.34 -16.12 -16.35
CA LEU A 215 11.96 -15.89 -16.83
C LEU A 215 11.42 -14.50 -16.49
N ASP A 216 12.07 -13.78 -15.57
CA ASP A 216 11.65 -12.48 -15.03
C ASP A 216 10.21 -12.47 -14.47
N PRO A 217 10.03 -12.44 -13.13
CA PRO A 217 8.71 -12.43 -12.49
C PRO A 217 7.75 -11.32 -12.98
N GLU A 218 8.27 -10.24 -13.58
CA GLU A 218 7.49 -9.15 -14.17
C GLU A 218 6.60 -9.58 -15.35
N THR A 219 6.91 -10.72 -15.97
CA THR A 219 6.10 -11.27 -17.08
C THR A 219 4.92 -12.11 -16.57
N THR A 220 4.78 -12.26 -15.25
CA THR A 220 3.75 -13.10 -14.62
C THR A 220 2.80 -12.26 -13.77
N THR A 221 1.80 -12.90 -13.16
CA THR A 221 0.89 -12.25 -12.20
C THR A 221 1.56 -11.92 -10.86
N ASP A 222 2.83 -12.31 -10.66
CA ASP A 222 3.63 -11.89 -9.50
C ASP A 222 4.22 -10.48 -9.67
N ALA A 223 4.08 -9.87 -10.86
CA ALA A 223 4.59 -8.53 -11.14
C ALA A 223 4.02 -7.50 -10.16
N ASN A 224 4.92 -6.77 -9.49
CA ASN A 224 4.60 -5.69 -8.57
C ASN A 224 5.26 -4.39 -9.05
N PRO A 225 4.48 -3.34 -9.41
CA PRO A 225 5.03 -2.08 -9.92
C PRO A 225 6.11 -1.44 -9.02
N GLU A 226 5.99 -1.59 -7.69
CA GLU A 226 6.99 -1.08 -6.75
C GLU A 226 8.32 -1.85 -6.85
N GLU A 227 8.25 -3.17 -7.03
CA GLU A 227 9.43 -4.02 -7.26
C GLU A 227 10.05 -3.75 -8.64
N THR A 228 9.22 -3.53 -9.68
CA THR A 228 9.69 -3.14 -11.01
C THR A 228 10.51 -1.85 -10.94
N ALA A 229 10.01 -0.86 -10.20
CA ALA A 229 10.71 0.41 -9.98
C ALA A 229 12.00 0.19 -9.19
N ALA A 230 11.94 -0.58 -8.11
CA ALA A 230 13.09 -0.87 -7.24
C ALA A 230 14.22 -1.61 -7.96
N ARG A 231 13.92 -2.59 -8.82
CA ARG A 231 14.92 -3.36 -9.60
C ARG A 231 15.72 -2.51 -10.59
N ARG A 232 15.19 -1.34 -10.98
CA ARG A 232 15.90 -0.38 -11.84
C ARG A 232 16.76 0.61 -11.05
N MET A 233 16.65 0.59 -9.72
CA MET A 233 17.46 1.42 -8.84
C MET A 233 18.87 0.86 -8.72
N GLU A 234 19.80 1.74 -8.40
CA GLU A 234 21.20 1.36 -8.17
C GLU A 234 21.80 2.27 -7.11
N ILE A 235 22.64 1.71 -6.23
CA ILE A 235 23.46 2.48 -5.32
C ILE A 235 24.90 2.37 -5.81
N ARG A 236 25.51 3.51 -6.16
CA ARG A 236 26.92 3.60 -6.54
C ARG A 236 27.69 4.37 -5.49
N VAL A 237 28.94 3.98 -5.26
CA VAL A 237 29.91 4.77 -4.52
C VAL A 237 30.88 5.36 -5.53
N VAL A 238 30.99 6.68 -5.57
CA VAL A 238 31.92 7.41 -6.44
C VAL A 238 32.68 8.36 -5.53
N ASP A 239 34.00 8.19 -5.46
CA ASP A 239 34.86 8.86 -4.47
C ASP A 239 34.31 8.68 -3.04
N ASP A 240 34.02 9.77 -2.32
CA ASP A 240 33.42 9.78 -0.98
C ASP A 240 31.90 10.05 -1.01
N GLU A 241 31.23 9.84 -2.15
CA GLU A 241 29.80 10.07 -2.34
C GLU A 241 29.01 8.78 -2.60
N VAL A 242 27.84 8.67 -1.95
CA VAL A 242 26.86 7.61 -2.21
C VAL A 242 25.78 8.15 -3.15
N HIS A 243 25.73 7.62 -4.36
CA HIS A 243 24.77 7.98 -5.40
C HIS A 243 23.63 6.96 -5.43
N LEU A 244 22.43 7.40 -5.05
CA LEU A 244 21.20 6.62 -5.26
C LEU A 244 20.59 6.99 -6.62
N ILE A 245 20.63 6.05 -7.55
CA ILE A 245 20.13 6.21 -8.92
C ILE A 245 18.72 5.62 -8.99
N LEU A 246 17.73 6.45 -9.32
CA LEU A 246 16.35 6.06 -9.56
C LEU A 246 16.05 6.19 -11.07
N ARG A 247 15.74 5.08 -11.74
CA ARG A 247 15.50 5.07 -13.20
C ARG A 247 14.05 4.85 -13.61
N ASP A 248 13.17 4.67 -12.64
CA ASP A 248 11.74 4.52 -12.89
C ASP A 248 11.15 5.80 -13.53
N PRO A 249 10.39 5.69 -14.65
CA PRO A 249 9.87 6.86 -15.37
C PRO A 249 8.96 7.78 -14.55
N GLU A 250 8.15 7.23 -13.63
CA GLU A 250 7.24 8.01 -12.80
C GLU A 250 8.03 8.88 -11.81
N THR A 251 8.97 8.26 -11.11
CA THR A 251 9.89 8.90 -10.17
C THR A 251 10.71 10.00 -10.85
N VAL A 252 11.25 9.72 -12.05
CA VAL A 252 12.01 10.69 -12.84
C VAL A 252 11.14 11.89 -13.23
N THR A 253 9.87 11.65 -13.59
CA THR A 253 8.93 12.72 -13.95
C THR A 253 8.64 13.64 -12.76
N ILE A 254 8.40 13.06 -11.59
CA ILE A 254 8.20 13.82 -10.35
C ILE A 254 9.46 14.63 -10.02
N ALA A 255 10.64 14.01 -10.06
CA ALA A 255 11.90 14.66 -9.73
C ALA A 255 12.22 15.84 -10.66
N LYS A 256 11.99 15.69 -11.97
CA LYS A 256 12.13 16.78 -12.95
C LYS A 256 11.23 17.96 -12.60
N ARG A 257 9.96 17.68 -12.28
CA ARG A 257 9.00 18.73 -11.94
C ARG A 257 9.41 19.49 -10.67
N VAL A 258 9.90 18.78 -9.66
CA VAL A 258 10.39 19.43 -8.43
C VAL A 258 11.62 20.29 -8.72
N ALA A 259 12.59 19.79 -9.50
CA ALA A 259 13.80 20.52 -9.86
C ALA A 259 13.51 21.81 -10.66
N GLU A 260 12.52 21.75 -11.57
CA GLU A 260 12.01 22.94 -12.28
C GLU A 260 11.45 23.97 -11.31
N LEU A 261 10.62 23.54 -10.34
CA LEU A 261 10.00 24.43 -9.36
C LEU A 261 11.01 25.00 -8.36
N SER A 262 12.10 24.28 -8.06
CA SER A 262 13.17 24.73 -7.15
C SER A 262 14.27 25.54 -7.83
N ASN A 263 14.24 25.71 -9.16
CA ASN A 263 15.31 26.37 -9.93
C ASN A 263 16.71 25.80 -9.68
N GLY A 264 16.82 24.47 -9.54
CA GLY A 264 18.09 23.82 -9.24
C GLY A 264 17.95 22.47 -8.54
N PRO A 265 19.08 21.86 -8.14
CA PRO A 265 19.08 20.57 -7.45
C PRO A 265 18.41 20.68 -6.09
N ILE A 266 17.73 19.60 -5.71
CA ILE A 266 17.05 19.50 -4.42
C ILE A 266 18.11 19.23 -3.35
N GLN A 267 18.33 20.18 -2.44
CA GLN A 267 19.32 20.07 -1.37
C GLN A 267 18.66 19.99 0.01
N GLY A 268 19.16 19.10 0.86
CA GLY A 268 18.76 18.98 2.26
C GLY A 268 19.36 20.06 3.16
N ALA A 269 19.25 21.33 2.77
CA ALA A 269 19.79 22.46 3.50
C ALA A 269 18.67 23.33 4.11
N GLY A 270 18.97 24.01 5.23
CA GLY A 270 18.05 24.95 5.86
C GLY A 270 16.77 24.29 6.40
N PRO A 271 15.60 24.95 6.34
CA PRO A 271 14.38 24.51 7.01
C PRO A 271 13.80 23.20 6.44
N VAL A 272 14.22 22.78 5.24
CA VAL A 272 13.76 21.54 4.60
C VAL A 272 14.65 20.33 4.90
N ALA A 273 15.77 20.50 5.62
CA ALA A 273 16.66 19.39 5.99
C ALA A 273 15.92 18.26 6.73
N GLY A 274 14.89 18.61 7.52
CA GLY A 274 14.03 17.63 8.20
C GLY A 274 13.30 16.66 7.27
N LEU A 275 13.02 17.05 6.02
CA LEU A 275 12.37 16.19 5.01
C LEU A 275 13.32 15.09 4.51
N PHE A 276 14.63 15.28 4.62
CA PHE A 276 15.65 14.30 4.18
C PHE A 276 15.99 13.28 5.26
N VAL A 277 15.65 13.54 6.52
CA VAL A 277 15.98 12.63 7.64
C VAL A 277 15.38 11.23 7.46
N PRO A 278 14.10 11.05 7.09
CA PRO A 278 13.55 9.72 6.82
C PRO A 278 14.29 9.01 5.68
N LEU A 279 14.62 9.73 4.60
CA LEU A 279 15.35 9.17 3.46
C LEU A 279 16.74 8.68 3.87
N TRP A 280 17.49 9.49 4.63
CA TRP A 280 18.81 9.12 5.16
C TRP A 280 18.73 7.88 6.06
N ARG A 281 17.73 7.80 6.95
CA ARG A 281 17.53 6.62 7.81
C ARG A 281 17.26 5.38 6.98
N SER A 282 16.35 5.46 6.01
CA SER A 282 16.00 4.33 5.15
C SER A 282 17.19 3.86 4.32
N ALA A 283 17.97 4.79 3.75
CA ALA A 283 19.17 4.46 2.99
C ALA A 283 20.22 3.72 3.85
N ASN A 284 20.52 4.23 5.05
CA ASN A 284 21.48 3.58 5.94
C ASN A 284 20.98 2.23 6.46
N GLN A 285 19.70 2.13 6.79
CA GLN A 285 19.11 0.87 7.24
C GLN A 285 19.19 -0.19 6.13
N LEU A 286 18.89 0.17 4.88
CA LEU A 286 19.04 -0.73 3.74
C LEU A 286 20.49 -1.18 3.56
N LEU A 287 21.46 -0.25 3.63
CA LEU A 287 22.88 -0.57 3.50
C LEU A 287 23.36 -1.50 4.63
N LEU A 288 22.94 -1.27 5.86
CA LEU A 288 23.25 -2.16 7.00
C LEU A 288 22.63 -3.55 6.82
N GLN A 289 21.41 -3.63 6.27
CA GLN A 289 20.77 -4.92 5.95
C GLN A 289 21.54 -5.67 4.87
N ILE A 290 21.92 -5.01 3.77
CA ILE A 290 22.71 -5.60 2.69
C ILE A 290 24.08 -6.04 3.21
N GLN A 291 24.74 -5.22 4.03
CA GLN A 291 26.00 -5.58 4.69
C GLN A 291 25.84 -6.86 5.50
N GLY A 292 24.82 -6.94 6.35
CA GLY A 292 24.54 -8.13 7.15
C GLY A 292 24.23 -9.39 6.33
N MET A 293 23.67 -9.25 5.12
CA MET A 293 23.44 -10.38 4.21
C MET A 293 24.73 -10.88 3.55
N LEU A 294 25.68 -9.98 3.29
CA LEU A 294 26.94 -10.29 2.59
C LEU A 294 28.07 -10.73 3.55
N GLU A 295 28.07 -10.25 4.78
CA GLU A 295 29.06 -10.60 5.79
C GLU A 295 28.79 -12.00 6.39
N PRO A 296 29.82 -12.85 6.54
CA PRO A 296 29.66 -14.15 7.17
C PRO A 296 29.42 -13.98 8.68
N GLY A 297 28.15 -14.11 9.11
CA GLY A 297 27.80 -14.19 10.53
C GLY A 297 28.35 -15.47 11.20
N PRO A 298 28.55 -15.48 12.54
CA PRO A 298 28.98 -16.66 13.27
C PRO A 298 27.99 -17.80 13.02
N GLU A 299 28.52 -18.99 12.76
CA GLU A 299 27.78 -20.20 12.39
C GLU A 299 26.47 -20.36 13.18
N ALA A 300 25.35 -20.02 12.54
CA ALA A 300 24.06 -20.60 12.89
C ALA A 300 23.97 -21.97 12.21
N GLU A 301 24.92 -22.86 12.52
CA GLU A 301 24.77 -24.31 12.34
C GLU A 301 23.94 -24.92 13.49
N ASP A 302 23.41 -24.08 14.37
CA ASP A 302 22.25 -24.41 15.17
C ASP A 302 21.07 -24.66 14.21
N GLY A 303 20.58 -25.90 14.17
CA GLY A 303 19.41 -26.33 13.37
C GLY A 303 18.08 -25.65 13.72
N SER A 304 18.10 -24.53 14.45
CA SER A 304 16.97 -23.66 14.74
C SER A 304 16.34 -23.09 13.47
N ALA A 305 15.07 -22.68 13.60
CA ALA A 305 14.32 -22.06 12.52
C ALA A 305 15.03 -20.80 11.98
N ALA A 306 15.64 -20.00 12.85
CA ALA A 306 16.40 -18.81 12.47
C ALA A 306 17.66 -19.16 11.65
N GLY A 307 18.41 -20.20 12.05
CA GLY A 307 19.57 -20.69 11.31
C GLY A 307 19.20 -21.18 9.91
N ARG A 308 18.08 -21.90 9.77
CA ARG A 308 17.56 -22.37 8.47
C ARG A 308 17.17 -21.23 7.54
N VAL A 309 16.48 -20.21 8.04
CA VAL A 309 16.12 -19.01 7.25
C VAL A 309 17.38 -18.28 6.79
N ALA A 310 18.35 -18.07 7.68
CA ALA A 310 19.61 -17.41 7.35
C ALA A 310 20.41 -18.18 6.28
N LYS A 311 20.47 -19.52 6.39
CA LYS A 311 21.08 -20.39 5.38
C LYS A 311 20.39 -20.22 4.02
N ALA A 312 19.06 -20.31 3.96
CA ALA A 312 18.30 -20.18 2.71
C ALA A 312 18.50 -18.81 2.04
N VAL A 313 18.42 -17.72 2.81
CA VAL A 313 18.68 -16.36 2.33
C VAL A 313 20.09 -16.25 1.77
N ARG A 314 21.10 -16.80 2.45
CA ARG A 314 22.49 -16.76 1.97
C ARG A 314 22.68 -17.56 0.69
N THR A 315 22.11 -18.76 0.60
CA THR A 315 22.25 -19.62 -0.58
C THR A 315 21.59 -19.01 -1.82
N VAL A 316 20.43 -18.37 -1.66
CA VAL A 316 19.64 -17.84 -2.78
C VAL A 316 19.99 -16.38 -3.10
N LEU A 317 20.00 -15.49 -2.11
CA LEU A 317 20.18 -14.05 -2.34
C LEU A 317 21.64 -13.61 -2.44
N ALA A 318 22.57 -14.21 -1.69
CA ALA A 318 23.96 -13.73 -1.69
C ALA A 318 24.65 -13.86 -3.08
N PRO A 319 24.41 -14.91 -3.89
CA PRO A 319 24.90 -14.96 -5.27
C PRO A 319 24.27 -13.88 -6.17
N ARG A 320 22.98 -13.58 -5.97
CA ARG A 320 22.25 -12.55 -6.75
C ARG A 320 22.74 -11.14 -6.43
N LEU A 321 23.06 -10.85 -5.17
CA LEU A 321 23.58 -9.55 -4.71
C LEU A 321 25.03 -9.26 -5.16
N ARG A 322 25.78 -10.28 -5.61
CA ARG A 322 27.16 -10.13 -6.09
C ARG A 322 27.29 -9.93 -7.60
N ARG A 323 26.18 -10.02 -8.35
CA ARG A 323 26.13 -9.77 -9.80
C ARG A 323 25.91 -8.28 -10.06
#